data_AF-A0A6P4I538-F1
#
_entry.id   AF-A0A6P4I538-F1
#
_cell.length_a   1.000
_cell.length_b   1.000
_cell.length_c   1.000
_cell.angle_alpha   90.00
_cell.angle_beta   90.00
_cell.angle_gamma   90.00
#
_symmetry.space_group_name_H-M   'P 1'
#
loop_
_entity.id
_entity.type
_entity.pdbx_description
1 polymer ?
#
loop_
_entity_poly.entity_id
_entity_poly.type
_entity_poly.pdbx_seq_one_letter_code
_entity_poly.pdbx_strand_id
1 'polypeptide(L)'
;MNPPISLSCLVVVIGSLVWTSGAQPDFETDRKSVIEVFKGTDSGSIGDSQVLFLVEFLAKYIDEIELTIEQRSEANFIVRQYNRRRAKKPLGEGVPAQGGWLTQLERHIVVQLGIDLASKGVIKEARS
;
A
#
# COMPACT_ATOMS: atom_id res chain seq x y z
N MET A 1 32.91 -46.46 -4.44
CA MET A 1 32.41 -45.98 -5.74
C MET A 1 31.03 -45.40 -5.50
N ASN A 2 30.96 -44.07 -5.50
CA ASN A 2 29.89 -43.27 -4.93
C ASN A 2 29.70 -42.07 -5.88
N PRO A 3 28.46 -41.71 -6.26
CA PRO A 3 28.22 -40.81 -7.37
C PRO A 3 28.52 -39.35 -7.00
N PRO A 4 29.02 -38.53 -7.93
CA PRO A 4 29.18 -37.10 -7.71
C PRO A 4 27.81 -36.42 -7.81
N ILE A 5 27.42 -35.73 -6.76
CA ILE A 5 26.19 -34.93 -6.71
C ILE A 5 26.40 -33.72 -7.62
N SER A 6 25.79 -33.77 -8.80
CA SER A 6 25.67 -32.61 -9.70
C SER A 6 24.66 -31.63 -9.10
N LEU A 7 25.17 -30.69 -8.30
CA LEU A 7 24.42 -29.61 -7.67
C LEU A 7 24.55 -28.32 -8.52
N SER A 8 24.34 -28.46 -9.82
CA SER A 8 24.38 -27.38 -10.79
C SER A 8 23.01 -27.26 -11.45
N CYS A 9 22.09 -26.53 -10.82
CA CYS A 9 21.00 -25.77 -11.46
C CYS A 9 20.03 -25.23 -10.39
N LEU A 10 20.40 -24.17 -9.65
CA LEU A 10 19.40 -23.18 -9.24
C LEU A 10 20.06 -21.80 -9.14
N VAL A 11 20.17 -21.25 -10.34
CA VAL A 11 20.41 -19.86 -10.74
C VAL A 11 19.72 -18.85 -9.80
N VAL A 12 20.53 -17.96 -9.21
CA VAL A 12 20.29 -16.50 -9.14
C VAL A 12 18.95 -16.04 -8.52
N VAL A 13 18.76 -16.12 -7.19
CA VAL A 13 17.73 -15.30 -6.49
C VAL A 13 18.15 -14.82 -5.09
N ILE A 14 19.44 -14.89 -4.71
CA ILE A 14 19.89 -14.43 -3.36
C ILE A 14 20.89 -13.27 -3.45
N GLY A 15 20.78 -12.46 -4.52
CA GLY A 15 21.67 -11.34 -4.81
C GLY A 15 21.14 -9.94 -4.46
N SER A 16 19.94 -9.81 -3.88
CA SER A 16 19.39 -8.48 -3.55
C SER A 16 18.70 -8.41 -2.18
N LEU A 17 18.84 -9.45 -1.36
CA LEU A 17 18.21 -9.54 -0.04
C LEU A 17 18.93 -8.78 1.08
N VAL A 18 20.04 -8.08 0.81
CA VAL A 18 20.78 -7.37 1.86
C VAL A 18 21.42 -6.12 1.27
N TRP A 19 20.88 -4.93 1.57
CA TRP A 19 21.60 -3.78 2.14
C TRP A 19 20.89 -2.43 1.88
N THR A 20 20.09 -1.98 2.86
CA THR A 20 19.92 -0.56 3.26
C THR A 20 18.91 -0.52 4.40
N SER A 21 19.32 -0.81 5.64
CA SER A 21 19.60 0.20 6.68
C SER A 21 18.38 1.02 7.12
N GLY A 22 17.80 0.63 8.26
CA GLY A 22 17.36 1.56 9.30
C GLY A 22 15.98 2.21 9.16
N ALA A 23 15.01 1.66 9.89
CA ALA A 23 13.92 2.42 10.55
C ALA A 23 13.03 3.32 9.67
N GLN A 24 12.39 2.77 8.65
CA GLN A 24 11.08 3.19 8.14
C GLN A 24 10.58 2.03 7.27
N PRO A 25 9.28 1.66 7.24
CA PRO A 25 8.87 0.67 6.26
C PRO A 25 9.21 1.23 4.88
N ASP A 26 10.07 0.52 4.17
CA ASP A 26 10.53 0.88 2.84
C ASP A 26 9.30 1.08 1.96
N PHE A 27 9.25 2.20 1.25
CA PHE A 27 8.21 2.49 0.26
C PHE A 27 7.92 1.27 -0.62
N GLU A 28 8.96 0.53 -1.01
CA GLU A 28 8.88 -0.72 -1.79
C GLU A 28 8.13 -1.85 -1.07
N THR A 29 8.28 -1.98 0.24
CA THR A 29 7.57 -2.99 1.05
C THR A 29 6.09 -2.66 1.16
N ASP A 30 5.76 -1.40 1.45
CA ASP A 30 4.36 -0.97 1.54
C ASP A 30 3.69 -1.03 0.17
N ARG A 31 4.40 -0.58 -0.88
CA ARG A 31 3.98 -0.69 -2.28
C ARG A 31 3.68 -2.13 -2.68
N LYS A 32 4.58 -3.06 -2.37
CA LYS A 32 4.38 -4.49 -2.68
C LYS A 32 3.14 -5.02 -1.98
N SER A 33 2.92 -4.62 -0.72
CA SER A 33 1.74 -5.00 0.05
C SER A 33 0.45 -4.43 -0.55
N VAL A 34 0.45 -3.17 -1.02
CA VAL A 34 -0.69 -2.60 -1.76
C VAL A 34 -0.96 -3.41 -3.02
N ILE A 35 0.07 -3.73 -3.80
CA ILE A 35 -0.11 -4.53 -5.01
C ILE A 35 -0.66 -5.92 -4.66
N GLU A 36 -0.11 -6.62 -3.67
CA GLU A 36 -0.56 -7.95 -3.28
C GLU A 36 -2.01 -7.98 -2.77
N VAL A 37 -2.40 -6.96 -2.00
CA VAL A 37 -3.76 -6.89 -1.43
C VAL A 37 -4.81 -6.54 -2.48
N PHE A 38 -4.49 -5.62 -3.41
CA PHE A 38 -5.48 -5.06 -4.33
C PHE A 38 -5.42 -5.64 -5.75
N LYS A 39 -4.32 -6.29 -6.16
CA LYS A 39 -4.19 -6.89 -7.50
C LYS A 39 -4.96 -8.20 -7.60
N GLY A 40 -5.99 -8.21 -8.43
CA GLY A 40 -6.79 -9.41 -8.69
C GLY A 40 -7.74 -9.79 -7.54
N THR A 41 -7.87 -8.93 -6.53
CA THR A 41 -8.81 -9.10 -5.42
C THR A 41 -10.13 -8.40 -5.74
N ASP A 42 -11.26 -9.09 -5.54
CA ASP A 42 -12.59 -8.50 -5.69
C ASP A 42 -12.81 -7.35 -4.70
N SER A 43 -13.38 -6.25 -5.18
CA SER A 43 -13.65 -5.05 -4.35
C SER A 43 -14.53 -5.34 -3.13
N GLY A 44 -15.35 -6.39 -3.19
CA GLY A 44 -16.20 -6.85 -2.07
C GLY A 44 -15.45 -7.65 -1.00
N SER A 45 -14.28 -8.19 -1.32
CA SER A 45 -13.44 -8.98 -0.41
C SER A 45 -12.47 -8.11 0.40
N ILE A 46 -12.36 -6.84 0.06
CA ILE A 46 -11.46 -5.89 0.74
C ILE A 46 -12.11 -5.44 2.05
N GLY A 47 -11.53 -5.86 3.18
CA GLY A 47 -11.95 -5.47 4.52
C GLY A 47 -11.50 -4.07 4.95
N ASP A 48 -12.01 -3.59 6.08
CA ASP A 48 -11.74 -2.23 6.57
C ASP A 48 -10.26 -2.00 6.90
N SER A 49 -9.55 -3.06 7.31
CA SER A 49 -8.11 -3.00 7.61
C SER A 49 -7.27 -2.78 6.35
N GLN A 50 -7.62 -3.41 5.22
CA GLN A 50 -6.94 -3.20 3.95
C GLN A 50 -7.20 -1.80 3.39
N VAL A 51 -8.44 -1.32 3.55
CA VAL A 51 -8.82 0.06 3.19
C VAL A 51 -8.03 1.05 4.03
N LEU A 52 -7.91 0.82 5.34
CA LEU A 52 -7.13 1.68 6.24
C LEU A 52 -5.65 1.69 5.84
N PHE A 53 -5.08 0.52 5.57
CA PHE A 53 -3.71 0.38 5.11
C PHE A 53 -3.43 1.21 3.84
N LEU A 54 -4.32 1.16 2.85
CA LEU A 54 -4.16 1.96 1.64
C LEU A 54 -4.25 3.46 1.90
N VAL A 55 -5.15 3.90 2.78
CA VAL A 55 -5.25 5.32 3.12
C VAL A 55 -4.01 5.80 3.88
N GLU A 56 -3.43 4.98 4.74
CA GLU A 56 -2.17 5.28 5.42
C GLU A 56 -0.99 5.33 4.46
N PHE A 57 -0.95 4.40 3.50
CA PHE A 57 0.02 4.41 2.40
C PHE A 57 -0.08 5.72 1.60
N LEU A 58 -1.28 6.11 1.18
CA LEU A 58 -1.50 7.37 0.47
C LEU A 58 -1.10 8.56 1.34
N ALA A 59 -1.53 8.61 2.60
CA ALA A 59 -1.18 9.71 3.50
C ALA A 59 0.33 9.90 3.67
N LYS A 60 1.11 8.80 3.57
CA LYS A 60 2.56 8.81 3.71
C LYS A 60 3.29 9.11 2.40
N TYR A 61 2.80 8.59 1.27
CA TYR A 61 3.55 8.58 0.01
C TYR A 61 2.86 9.30 -1.15
N ILE A 62 1.73 10.00 -0.96
CA ILE A 62 0.99 10.69 -2.05
C ILE A 62 1.86 11.64 -2.88
N ASP A 63 2.87 12.25 -2.26
CA ASP A 63 3.83 13.15 -2.92
C ASP A 63 5.03 12.41 -3.55
N GLU A 64 5.17 11.11 -3.28
CA GLU A 64 6.23 10.24 -3.81
C GLU A 64 5.72 9.28 -4.89
N ILE A 65 4.40 9.15 -5.09
CA ILE A 65 3.80 8.27 -6.10
C ILE A 65 3.28 9.05 -7.30
N GLU A 66 3.51 8.50 -8.48
CA GLU A 66 2.95 9.02 -9.71
C GLU A 66 1.45 8.68 -9.76
N LEU A 67 0.63 9.71 -9.59
CA LEU A 67 -0.83 9.64 -9.68
C LEU A 67 -1.31 10.56 -10.78
N THR A 68 -2.36 10.16 -11.50
CA THR A 68 -3.06 11.07 -12.40
C THR A 68 -3.71 12.20 -11.60
N ILE A 69 -4.07 13.30 -12.27
CA ILE A 69 -4.72 14.46 -11.63
C ILE A 69 -6.00 14.03 -10.88
N GLU A 70 -6.78 13.12 -11.49
CA GLU A 70 -8.00 12.58 -10.92
C GLU A 70 -7.72 11.71 -9.68
N GLN A 71 -6.82 10.74 -9.80
CA GLN A 71 -6.40 9.89 -8.68
C GLN A 71 -5.80 10.71 -7.51
N ARG A 72 -5.00 11.74 -7.82
CA ARG A 72 -4.41 12.62 -6.81
C ARG A 72 -5.48 13.44 -6.09
N SER A 73 -6.50 13.90 -6.79
CA SER A 73 -7.64 14.61 -6.18
C SER A 73 -8.41 13.69 -5.23
N GLU A 74 -8.72 12.46 -5.65
CA GLU A 74 -9.41 11.45 -4.85
C GLU A 74 -8.59 11.04 -3.62
N ALA A 75 -7.30 10.74 -3.82
CA ALA A 75 -6.38 10.39 -2.74
C ALA A 75 -6.29 11.53 -1.71
N ASN A 76 -6.15 12.79 -2.16
CA ASN A 76 -6.13 13.95 -1.27
C ASN A 76 -7.44 14.13 -0.51
N PHE A 77 -8.58 13.91 -1.17
CA PHE A 77 -9.88 13.97 -0.51
C PHE A 77 -9.96 12.92 0.61
N ILE A 78 -9.61 11.67 0.33
CA ILE A 78 -9.62 10.56 1.29
C ILE A 78 -8.66 10.84 2.45
N VAL A 79 -7.40 11.20 2.16
CA VAL A 79 -6.37 11.49 3.19
C VAL A 79 -6.80 12.64 4.08
N ARG A 80 -7.42 13.69 3.51
CA ARG A 80 -7.99 14.80 4.28
C ARG A 80 -9.10 14.32 5.21
N GLN A 81 -9.99 13.44 4.76
CA GLN A 81 -11.06 12.88 5.60
C GLN A 81 -10.48 12.01 6.72
N TYR A 82 -9.50 11.18 6.41
CA TYR A 82 -8.80 10.35 7.37
C TYR A 82 -8.10 11.20 8.45
N ASN A 83 -7.34 12.21 8.05
CA ASN A 83 -6.66 13.12 8.98
C ASN A 83 -7.67 13.91 9.84
N ARG A 84 -8.78 14.38 9.26
CA ARG A 84 -9.87 15.02 10.03
C ARG A 84 -10.47 14.08 11.08
N ARG A 85 -10.70 12.81 10.74
CA ARG A 85 -11.26 11.81 11.67
C ARG A 85 -10.26 11.43 12.75
N ARG A 86 -8.97 11.29 12.40
CA ARG A 86 -7.90 11.09 13.38
C ARG A 86 -7.73 12.26 14.33
N ALA A 87 -7.78 13.50 13.83
CA ALA A 87 -7.68 14.69 14.66
C ALA A 87 -8.90 14.88 15.60
N LYS A 88 -10.05 14.32 15.25
CA LYS A 88 -11.26 14.34 16.09
C LYS A 88 -11.24 13.28 17.20
N LYS A 89 -10.31 12.32 17.18
CA LYS A 89 -10.15 11.36 18.28
C LYS A 89 -9.26 11.96 19.37
N PRO A 90 -9.71 12.00 20.64
CA PRO A 90 -8.84 12.40 21.74
C PRO A 90 -7.64 11.46 21.82
N LEU A 91 -6.46 12.04 22.10
CA LEU A 91 -5.10 11.46 22.04
C LEU A 91 -4.86 10.14 22.84
N GLY A 92 -5.89 9.52 23.42
CA GLY A 92 -5.78 8.33 24.28
C GLY A 92 -6.26 7.00 23.68
N GLU A 93 -7.07 7.00 22.61
CA GLU A 93 -7.56 5.76 22.00
C GLU A 93 -6.91 5.54 20.63
N GLY A 94 -5.79 4.82 20.67
CA GLY A 94 -5.10 4.34 19.49
C GLY A 94 -6.04 3.64 18.51
N VAL A 95 -5.88 4.00 17.24
CA VAL A 95 -6.57 3.43 16.06
C VAL A 95 -8.09 3.72 16.01
N PRO A 96 -8.65 4.16 14.86
CA PRO A 96 -10.09 4.13 14.67
C PRO A 96 -10.63 2.73 14.98
N ALA A 97 -11.62 2.62 15.86
CA ALA A 97 -12.28 1.34 16.16
C ALA A 97 -12.65 0.69 14.81
N GLN A 98 -12.35 -0.60 14.65
CA GLN A 98 -12.50 -1.38 13.42
C GLN A 98 -13.97 -1.45 12.96
N GLY A 99 -14.52 -0.34 12.49
CA GLY A 99 -15.87 -0.22 11.95
C GLY A 99 -16.25 1.23 11.66
N GLY A 100 -16.66 1.50 10.42
CA GLY A 100 -17.44 2.70 10.07
C GLY A 100 -16.68 4.03 9.97
N TRP A 101 -15.34 4.02 9.87
CA TRP A 101 -14.56 5.25 9.74
C TRP A 101 -14.60 5.85 8.32
N LEU A 102 -15.08 5.13 7.31
CA LEU A 102 -15.39 5.64 5.97
C LEU A 102 -16.86 5.39 5.64
N THR A 103 -17.46 6.31 4.89
CA THR A 103 -18.74 6.07 4.24
C THR A 103 -18.58 5.02 3.14
N GLN A 104 -19.68 4.37 2.74
CA GLN A 104 -19.68 3.39 1.64
C GLN A 104 -19.10 3.98 0.34
N LEU A 105 -19.35 5.26 0.08
CA LEU A 105 -18.80 5.97 -1.07
C LEU A 105 -17.29 6.15 -0.95
N GLU A 106 -16.80 6.67 0.18
CA GLU A 106 -15.36 6.85 0.39
C GLU A 106 -14.61 5.52 0.33
N ARG A 107 -15.21 4.46 0.88
CA ARG A 107 -14.69 3.10 0.79
C ARG A 107 -14.56 2.63 -0.66
N HIS A 108 -15.57 2.90 -1.48
CA HIS A 108 -15.53 2.55 -2.90
C HIS A 108 -14.41 3.29 -3.62
N ILE A 109 -14.23 4.59 -3.38
CA ILE A 109 -13.15 5.39 -3.97
C ILE A 109 -11.78 4.84 -3.56
N VAL A 110 -11.57 4.55 -2.27
CA VAL A 110 -10.31 3.96 -1.78
C VAL A 110 -10.02 2.63 -2.47
N VAL A 111 -11.02 1.74 -2.53
CA VAL A 111 -10.86 0.41 -3.13
C VAL A 111 -10.56 0.50 -4.63
N GLN A 112 -11.29 1.34 -5.37
CA GLN A 112 -11.05 1.56 -6.80
C GLN A 112 -9.66 2.13 -7.04
N LEU A 113 -9.26 3.13 -6.26
CA LEU A 113 -7.92 3.72 -6.33
C LEU A 113 -6.83 2.68 -6.05
N GLY A 114 -7.03 1.81 -5.07
CA GLY A 114 -6.12 0.71 -4.75
C GLY A 114 -5.96 -0.31 -5.87
N ILE A 115 -7.09 -0.70 -6.50
CA ILE A 115 -7.09 -1.62 -7.63
C ILE A 115 -6.38 -1.00 -8.84
N ASP A 116 -6.64 0.27 -9.14
CA ASP A 116 -6.01 0.97 -10.27
C ASP A 116 -4.50 1.15 -10.01
N LEU A 117 -4.11 1.51 -8.79
CA LEU A 117 -2.72 1.58 -8.34
C LEU A 117 -2.00 0.24 -8.45
N ALA A 118 -2.65 -0.85 -8.01
CA ALA A 118 -2.10 -2.19 -8.07
C ALA A 118 -2.00 -2.73 -9.51
N SER A 119 -2.94 -2.33 -10.38
CA SER A 119 -2.97 -2.70 -11.79
C SER A 119 -1.88 -1.99 -12.59
N LYS A 120 -1.66 -0.70 -12.33
CA LYS A 120 -0.56 0.10 -12.93
C LYS A 120 0.80 -0.19 -12.30
N GLY A 121 0.80 -0.84 -11.13
CA GLY A 121 2.01 -1.18 -10.39
C GLY A 121 2.69 0.04 -9.80
N VAL A 122 1.97 0.79 -8.95
CA VAL A 122 2.42 1.94 -8.12
C VAL A 122 3.83 2.40 -8.45
N ILE A 123 3.93 3.41 -9.31
CA ILE A 123 5.22 3.93 -9.78
C ILE A 123 5.63 5.05 -8.84
N LYS A 124 6.87 4.99 -8.35
CA LYS A 124 7.46 6.11 -7.59
C LYS A 124 7.71 7.25 -8.57
N GLU A 125 7.24 8.46 -8.25
CA GLU A 125 7.56 9.65 -9.03
C GLU A 125 9.09 9.82 -9.02
N ALA A 126 9.72 9.67 -10.19
CA ALA A 126 11.14 9.91 -10.34
C ALA A 126 11.37 11.42 -10.19
N ARG A 127 11.71 11.84 -8.97
CA ARG A 127 12.01 13.24 -8.66
C ARG A 127 13.14 13.71 -9.58
N SER A 128 12.80 14.49 -10.62
CA SER A 128 13.74 15.15 -11.51
C SER A 128 14.28 16.44 -10.91
#